data_AF-A0A523SP21-F1
#
_entry.id   AF-A0A523SP21-F1
#
_cell.length_a   1.000
_cell.length_b   1.000
_cell.length_c   1.000
_cell.angle_alpha   90.00
_cell.angle_beta   90.00
_cell.angle_gamma   90.00
#
_symmetry.space_group_name_H-M   'P 1'
#
loop_
_entity.id
_entity.type
_entity.pdbx_description
1 polymer ?
#
loop_
_entity_poly.entity_id
_entity_poly.type
_entity_poly.pdbx_seq_one_letter_code
_entity_poly.pdbx_strand_id
1 'polypeptide(L)' 'MLGDETIAAIATPPGIGGIAVIRLSGKNALIVTEKIFI' A
#
# COMPACT_ATOMS: atom_id res chain seq x y z
N MET A 1 -2.38 17.21 -12.11
CA MET A 1 -2.26 16.10 -13.08
C MET A 1 -2.98 14.90 -12.49
N LEU A 2 -3.80 14.15 -13.27
CA LEU A 2 -4.29 12.83 -12.83
C LEU A 2 -3.07 11.92 -12.66
N GLY A 3 -2.67 11.60 -11.42
CA GLY A 3 -1.50 10.76 -11.16
C GLY A 3 -0.67 11.11 -9.92
N ASP A 4 -1.01 12.18 -9.21
CA ASP A 4 -0.32 12.55 -7.96
C ASP A 4 -0.91 11.90 -6.69
N GLU A 5 -2.03 11.20 -6.83
CA GLU A 5 -2.69 10.53 -5.72
C GLU A 5 -1.86 9.34 -5.23
N THR A 6 -1.85 9.13 -3.92
CA THR A 6 -1.31 7.91 -3.33
C THR A 6 -2.40 6.86 -3.28
N ILE A 7 -2.19 5.75 -3.97
CA ILE A 7 -3.14 4.64 -4.09
C ILE A 7 -2.65 3.42 -3.30
N ALA A 8 -3.57 2.52 -2.95
CA ALA A 8 -3.27 1.26 -2.30
C ALA A 8 -4.10 0.10 -2.88
N ALA A 9 -3.55 -1.10 -2.92
CA ALA A 9 -4.26 -2.30 -3.36
C ALA A 9 -3.69 -3.57 -2.70
N ILE A 10 -4.52 -4.62 -2.63
CA ILE A 10 -4.07 -5.97 -2.29
C ILE A 10 -3.22 -6.50 -3.45
N ALA A 11 -1.98 -6.91 -3.16
CA ALA A 11 -1.01 -7.37 -4.17
C ALA A 11 -0.86 -8.90 -4.22
N THR A 12 -1.57 -9.63 -3.36
CA THR A 12 -1.59 -11.09 -3.28
C THR A 12 -3.00 -11.64 -3.53
N PRO A 13 -3.16 -12.90 -3.99
CA PRO A 13 -4.48 -13.51 -4.17
C PRO A 13 -5.32 -13.53 -2.88
N PRO A 14 -6.66 -13.54 -2.98
CA PRO A 14 -7.53 -13.73 -1.82
C PRO A 14 -7.41 -15.16 -1.28
N GLY A 15 -7.46 -15.31 0.04
CA GLY A 15 -7.39 -16.61 0.71
C GLY A 15 -6.57 -16.57 1.99
N ILE A 16 -6.24 -17.76 2.50
CA ILE A 16 -5.44 -17.95 3.72
C ILE A 16 -4.01 -18.32 3.30
N GLY A 17 -3.01 -17.67 3.91
CA GLY A 17 -1.60 -17.92 3.65
C GLY A 17 -0.72 -17.39 4.79
N GLY A 18 0.59 -17.68 4.74
CA GLY A 18 1.52 -17.24 5.78
C GLY A 18 1.81 -15.73 5.78
N ILE A 19 1.71 -15.08 4.61
CA ILE A 19 1.94 -13.65 4.41
C ILE A 19 0.95 -13.12 3.37
N ALA A 20 0.49 -11.90 3.57
CA ALA A 20 -0.23 -11.11 2.57
C ALA A 20 0.48 -9.77 2.34
N VAL A 21 0.36 -9.21 1.13
CA VAL A 21 1.01 -7.94 0.77
C VAL A 21 -0.03 -6.92 0.35
N ILE A 22 -0.01 -5.75 0.97
CA ILE A 22 -0.72 -4.55 0.51
C ILE A 22 0.33 -3.60 -0.05
N ARG A 23 0.16 -3.17 -1.30
CA ARG A 23 1.09 -2.25 -1.97
C ARG A 23 0.52 -0.85 -1.99
N LEU A 24 1.33 0.12 -1.56
CA LEU A 24 1.06 1.55 -1.72
C LEU A 24 1.94 2.12 -2.86
N SER A 25 1.42 3.08 -3.62
CA SER A 25 2.15 3.77 -4.69
C SER A 25 1.73 5.23 -4.78
N GLY A 26 2.70 6.13 -4.97
CA GLY A 26 2.48 7.57 -5.09
C GLY A 26 3.41 8.37 -4.18
N LYS A 27 3.39 9.69 -4.35
CA LYS A 27 4.35 10.61 -3.70
C LYS A 27 4.36 10.52 -2.18
N ASN A 28 3.22 10.20 -1.56
CA ASN A 28 3.08 10.15 -0.11
C ASN A 28 3.06 8.72 0.46
N ALA A 29 3.37 7.69 -0.32
CA ALA A 29 3.26 6.29 0.11
C ALA A 29 4.09 6.00 1.39
N LEU A 30 5.33 6.50 1.44
CA LEU A 30 6.20 6.32 2.60
C LEU A 30 5.67 7.08 3.83
N ILE A 31 5.33 8.36 3.66
CA ILE A 31 4.77 9.22 4.72
C ILE A 31 3.51 8.61 5.33
N VAL A 32 2.64 8.03 4.50
CA VAL A 32 1.43 7.33 4.99
C VAL A 32 1.81 6.09 5.79
N THR A 33 2.78 5.31 5.32
CA THR A 33 3.22 4.07 5.98
C THR A 33 3.88 4.34 7.33
N GLU A 34 4.74 5.37 7.42
CA GLU A 34 5.44 5.79 8.64
C GLU A 34 4.51 6.25 9.77
N LYS A 35 3.28 6.68 9.44
CA LYS A 35 2.29 7.05 10.47
C LYS A 35 1.66 5.85 11.18
N ILE A 36 1.76 4.66 10.59
CA ILE A 36 1.06 3.45 11.03
C ILE A 36 2.04 2.44 11.63
N PHE A 37 3.24 2.34 11.05
CA PHE A 37 4.29 1.43 11.52
C PHE A 37 5.28 2.16 12.44
N ILE A 38 5.51 1.59 13.63
CA ILE A 38 6.47 2.03 14.65
C ILE A 38 7.81 1.35 14.43
#